data_AF-A0AAU8UAD4-F1
#
_entry.id   AF-A0AAU8UAD4-F1
#
_cell.length_a   1.000
_cell.length_b   1.000
_cell.length_c   1.000
_cell.angle_alpha   90.00
_cell.angle_beta   90.00
_cell.angle_gamma   90.00
#
_symmetry.space_group_name_H-M   'P 1'
#
loop_
_entity.id
_entity.type
_entity.pdbx_description
1 polymer ?
#
loop_
_entity_poly.entity_id
_entity_poly.type
_entity_poly.pdbx_seq_one_letter_code
_entity_poly.pdbx_strand_id
1 'polypeptide(L)' 'MTEEEAKQVDFNPFDLTNVWPKEDFPFVELGVMELNKNPENYFQDVEEASFNPAALVPGIGVSPTNGSCIRVHQQ' A
#
# COMPACT_ATOMS: atom_id res chain seq x y z
N MET A 1 -5.40 12.09 1.17
CA MET A 1 -4.59 12.82 0.19
C MET A 1 -5.19 12.71 -1.21
N THR A 2 -5.79 13.78 -1.70
CA THR A 2 -6.20 13.97 -3.10
C THR A 2 -4.99 14.35 -3.97
N GLU A 3 -5.15 14.41 -5.30
CA GLU A 3 -4.06 14.81 -6.20
C GLU A 3 -3.67 16.29 -6.05
N GLU A 4 -4.63 17.16 -5.71
CA GLU A 4 -4.37 18.58 -5.52
C GLU A 4 -3.62 18.84 -4.19
N GLU A 5 -3.96 18.11 -3.13
CA GLU A 5 -3.22 18.15 -1.85
C GLU A 5 -1.77 17.72 -2.04
N ALA A 6 -1.51 16.74 -2.91
CA ALA A 6 -0.16 16.25 -3.20
C ALA A 6 0.78 17.32 -3.80
N LYS A 7 0.23 18.36 -4.44
CA LYS A 7 1.01 19.48 -5.00
C LYS A 7 1.30 20.57 -3.96
N GLN A 8 0.61 20.55 -2.83
CA GLN A 8 0.65 21.62 -1.83
C GLN A 8 1.51 21.27 -0.60
N VAL A 9 1.99 20.03 -0.49
CA VAL A 9 2.85 19.59 0.60
C VAL A 9 4.30 20.04 0.41
N ASP A 10 4.97 20.39 1.51
CA ASP A 10 6.35 20.91 1.51
C ASP A 10 7.43 19.82 1.27
N PHE A 11 7.01 18.57 1.09
CA PHE A 11 7.88 17.42 0.82
C PHE A 11 7.39 16.68 -0.42
N ASN A 12 8.26 15.88 -1.05
CA ASN A 12 7.83 15.04 -2.17
C ASN A 12 7.00 13.85 -1.66
N PRO A 13 5.69 13.77 -1.95
CA PRO A 13 4.84 12.68 -1.47
C PRO A 13 5.15 11.34 -2.14
N PHE A 14 5.93 11.35 -3.22
CA PHE A 14 6.34 10.17 -4.00
C PHE A 14 7.80 9.76 -3.73
N ASP A 15 8.43 10.32 -2.69
CA ASP A 15 9.73 9.87 -2.22
C ASP A 15 9.58 8.76 -1.18
N LEU A 16 10.13 7.58 -1.47
CA LEU A 16 10.07 6.41 -0.59
C LEU A 16 10.89 6.57 0.70
N THR A 17 11.73 7.60 0.79
CA THR A 17 12.56 7.87 1.97
C THR A 17 11.84 8.71 3.03
N ASN A 18 10.71 9.35 2.68
CA ASN A 18 9.97 10.23 3.57
C ASN A 18 8.71 9.56 4.10
N VAL A 19 8.43 9.77 5.39
CA VAL A 19 7.18 9.34 6.04
C VAL A 19 6.25 10.53 6.12
N TRP A 20 4.98 10.35 5.73
CA TRP A 20 4.00 11.42 5.81
C TRP A 20 3.62 11.71 7.28
N PRO A 21 3.54 12.99 7.68
CA PRO A 21 3.12 13.34 9.03
C PRO A 21 1.70 12.84 9.33
N LYS A 22 1.54 12.13 10.46
CA LYS A 22 0.24 11.61 10.90
C LYS A 22 -0.73 12.70 11.36
N GLU A 23 -0.21 13.86 11.73
CA GLU A 23 -1.00 15.03 12.12
C GLU A 23 -1.79 15.58 10.94
N ASP A 24 -1.15 15.64 9.76
CA ASP A 24 -1.77 16.14 8.53
C ASP A 24 -2.59 15.06 7.80
N PHE A 25 -2.13 13.81 7.88
CA PHE A 25 -2.78 12.67 7.23
C PHE A 25 -3.05 11.54 8.25
N PRO A 26 -4.16 11.61 9.01
CA PRO A 26 -4.51 10.59 9.98
C PRO A 26 -4.86 9.26 9.31
N PHE A 27 -4.68 8.17 10.06
CA PHE A 27 -5.05 6.84 9.57
C PHE A 27 -6.56 6.69 9.44
N VAL A 28 -6.99 6.10 8.33
CA VAL A 28 -8.38 5.69 8.10
C VAL A 28 -8.47 4.18 8.33
N GLU A 29 -9.33 3.77 9.23
CA GLU A 29 -9.58 2.35 9.49
C GLU A 29 -10.38 1.73 8.35
N LEU A 30 -9.86 0.66 7.74
CA LEU A 30 -10.50 -0.03 6.62
C LEU A 30 -11.02 -1.43 6.97
N GLY A 31 -10.44 -2.07 7.98
CA GLY A 31 -10.79 -3.43 8.40
C GLY A 31 -9.66 -4.12 9.15
N VAL A 32 -9.87 -5.41 9.46
CA VAL A 32 -8.95 -6.24 10.24
C VAL A 32 -8.64 -7.52 9.46
N MET A 33 -7.36 -7.90 9.40
CA MET A 33 -6.89 -9.16 8.87
C MET A 33 -6.47 -10.07 10.02
N GLU A 34 -7.06 -11.27 10.10
CA GLU A 34 -6.72 -12.27 11.12
C GLU A 34 -6.03 -13.48 10.47
N LEU A 35 -4.89 -13.90 11.02
CA LEU A 35 -4.16 -15.11 10.61
C LEU A 35 -4.50 -16.24 11.60
N ASN A 36 -5.42 -17.12 11.22
CA ASN A 36 -5.98 -18.13 12.12
C ASN A 36 -5.57 -19.58 11.81
N LYS A 37 -4.71 -19.81 10.81
CA LYS A 37 -4.28 -21.14 10.39
C LYS A 37 -2.80 -21.14 9.99
N ASN A 38 -2.08 -22.16 10.45
CA ASN A 38 -0.71 -22.46 10.02
C ASN A 38 -0.69 -23.29 8.72
N PRO A 39 0.36 -23.18 7.91
CA PRO A 39 0.53 -24.00 6.70
C PRO A 39 0.57 -25.49 7.04
N GLU A 40 0.02 -26.33 6.15
CA GLU A 40 0.03 -27.78 6.30
C GLU A 40 1.33 -28.37 5.73
N ASN A 41 1.84 -27.76 4.65
CA ASN A 41 3.13 -28.09 4.07
C ASN A 41 3.93 -26.81 3.86
N TYR A 42 4.95 -26.62 4.69
CA TYR A 42 5.77 -25.41 4.67
C TYR A 42 6.41 -25.13 3.31
N PHE A 43 6.90 -26.16 2.60
CA PHE A 43 7.55 -25.94 1.30
C PHE A 43 6.54 -25.45 0.25
N GLN A 44 5.40 -26.11 0.16
CA GLN A 44 4.36 -25.76 -0.83
C GLN A 44 3.66 -24.44 -0.48
N ASP A 45 3.37 -24.21 0.79
CA ASP A 45 2.52 -23.09 1.21
C ASP A 45 3.33 -21.81 1.48
N VAL A 46 4.61 -21.92 1.86
CA VAL A 46 5.45 -20.76 2.23
C VAL A 46 6.58 -20.54 1.22
N GLU A 47 7.38 -21.56 0.94
CA GLU A 47 8.56 -21.39 0.07
C GLU A 47 8.18 -21.17 -1.40
N GLU A 48 7.08 -21.78 -1.86
CA GLU A 48 6.55 -21.58 -3.21
C GLU A 48 5.55 -20.40 -3.31
N ALA A 49 5.27 -19.71 -2.20
CA ALA A 49 4.38 -18.56 -2.21
C ALA A 49 4.99 -17.41 -3.03
N SER A 50 4.25 -16.91 -4.02
CA SER A 50 4.68 -15.79 -4.86
C SER A 50 3.77 -14.59 -4.68
N PHE A 51 4.28 -13.55 -4.03
CA PHE A 51 3.59 -12.28 -3.86
C PHE A 51 4.08 -11.27 -4.90
N ASN A 52 3.16 -10.74 -5.70
CA ASN A 52 3.47 -9.75 -6.72
C ASN A 52 2.73 -8.44 -6.42
N PRO A 53 3.44 -7.32 -6.15
CA PRO A 53 2.81 -6.02 -5.90
C PRO A 53 2.04 -5.47 -7.12
N ALA A 54 2.29 -6.00 -8.33
CA ALA A 54 1.55 -5.65 -9.53
C ALA A 54 0.25 -6.47 -9.74
N ALA A 55 -0.06 -7.42 -8.85
CA ALA A 55 -1.31 -8.18 -8.89
C ALA A 55 -2.49 -7.34 -8.34
N LEU A 56 -2.85 -6.28 -9.09
CA LEU A 56 -3.87 -5.31 -8.70
C LEU A 56 -5.30 -5.76 -9.06
N VAL A 57 -6.26 -5.25 -8.30
CA VAL A 57 -7.71 -5.39 -8.57
C VAL A 57 -8.31 -4.03 -8.97
N PRO A 58 -9.43 -4.01 -9.73
CA PRO A 58 -10.11 -2.76 -10.07
C PRO A 58 -10.41 -1.90 -8.84
N GLY A 59 -10.12 -0.59 -8.91
CA GLY A 59 -10.21 0.34 -7.78
C GLY A 59 -8.87 0.62 -7.06
N ILE A 60 -7.82 -0.12 -7.42
CA ILE A 60 -6.47 0.08 -6.91
C ILE A 60 -5.52 0.38 -8.09
N GLY A 61 -4.69 1.40 -7.96
CA GLY A 61 -3.74 1.86 -8.98
C GLY A 61 -2.31 1.98 -8.47
N VAL A 62 -1.40 2.40 -9.35
CA VAL A 62 0.03 2.59 -9.04
C VAL A 62 0.34 4.08 -8.98
N SER A 63 1.08 4.53 -7.97
CA SER A 63 1.61 5.90 -7.93
C SER A 63 2.85 6.05 -8.83
N PRO A 64 3.15 7.25 -9.35
CA PRO A 64 4.30 7.50 -10.23
C PRO A 64 5.67 7.50 -9.52
N THR A 65 5.82 6.69 -8.47
CA THR A 65 7.02 6.51 -7.66
C THR A 65 7.98 5.50 -8.31
N ASN A 66 9.30 5.70 -8.17
CA ASN A 66 10.31 4.78 -8.74
C ASN A 66 10.34 3.38 -8.08
N GLY A 67 9.53 3.16 -7.04
CA GLY A 67 9.16 1.84 -6.55
C GLY A 67 7.65 1.75 -6.48
N SER A 68 7.10 0.69 -7.05
CA SER A 68 5.66 0.42 -7.24
C SER A 68 4.85 0.48 -5.93
N CYS A 69 4.42 1.67 -5.53
CA CYS A 69 3.52 1.85 -4.39
C CYS A 69 2.07 1.82 -4.87
N ILE A 70 1.25 1.08 -4.13
CA ILE A 70 -0.14 0.80 -4.44
C ILE A 70 -1.01 1.91 -3.84
N ARG A 71 -1.81 2.58 -4.67
CA ARG A 71 -2.77 3.62 -4.28
C ARG A 71 -4.19 3.08 -4.39
N VAL A 72 -4.90 3.03 -3.27
CA VAL A 72 -6.35 2.77 -3.28
C VAL A 72 -7.05 4.06 -3.71
N HIS A 73 -7.82 4.01 -4.80
CA HIS A 73 -8.70 5.12 -5.17
C HIS A 73 -9.89 5.10 -4.21
N GLN A 74 -9.92 6.02 -3.25
CA GLN A 74 -11.18 6.42 -2.65
C GLN A 74 -11.84 7.45 -3.59
N GLN A 75 -13.11 7.21 -3.91
CA GLN A 75 -13.95 8.16 -4.63
C GLN A 75 -14.14 9.45 -3.81
#